data_AF-A0A920FTB3-F1
#
_entry.id   AF-A0A920FTB3-F1
#
_cell.length_a   1.000
_cell.length_b   1.000
_cell.length_c   1.000
_cell.angle_alpha   90.00
_cell.angle_beta   90.00
_cell.angle_gamma   90.00
#
_symmetry.space_group_name_H-M   'P 1'
#
loop_
_entity.id
_entity.type
_entity.pdbx_description
1 polymer ?
#
loop_
_entity_poly.entity_id
_entity_poly.type
_entity_poly.pdbx_seq_one_letter_code
_entity_poly.pdbx_strand_id
1 'polypeptide(L)'
;MKSFIITSTKKSSGKTIVSIGLSALLKAQKKSFSVFKKGPDYIDPIWLSKASGKDCFNLDFFTMQKKEIISTFNKYSKNCDLAVVEGNKGLFDGLSLDGSDSNASLAELLNLRVILVI
;
A
#
# COMPACT_ATOMS: atom_id res chain seq x y z
N MET A 1 12.25 1.79 9.89
CA MET A 1 10.78 1.83 9.89
C MET A 1 10.24 0.46 9.50
N LYS A 2 9.18 -0.03 10.15
CA LYS A 2 8.50 -1.29 9.74
C LYS A 2 7.59 -1.01 8.55
N SER A 3 7.45 -1.94 7.61
CA SER A 3 6.56 -1.74 6.46
C SER A 3 5.98 -3.05 5.95
N PHE A 4 4.75 -2.99 5.48
CA PHE A 4 4.08 -4.14 4.87
C PHE A 4 3.07 -3.72 3.80
N ILE A 5 2.76 -4.65 2.91
CA ILE A 5 1.69 -4.56 1.93
C ILE A 5 0.60 -5.57 2.26
N ILE A 6 -0.65 -5.11 2.27
CA ILE A 6 -1.85 -5.95 2.39
C ILE A 6 -2.32 -6.29 0.99
N THR A 7 -2.30 -7.57 0.63
CA THR A 7 -2.72 -8.06 -0.68
C THR A 7 -3.53 -9.35 -0.55
N SER A 8 -3.90 -10.00 -1.64
CA SER A 8 -4.70 -11.23 -1.66
C SER A 8 -4.38 -12.08 -2.88
N THR A 9 -4.98 -13.26 -2.96
CA THR A 9 -4.83 -14.14 -4.13
C THR A 9 -5.62 -13.67 -5.34
N LYS A 10 -6.67 -12.84 -5.15
CA LYS A 10 -7.57 -12.35 -6.19
C LYS A 10 -8.22 -11.01 -5.85
N LYS A 11 -8.91 -10.39 -6.81
CA LYS A 11 -9.78 -9.23 -6.55
C LYS A 11 -10.93 -9.61 -5.60
N SER A 12 -11.46 -8.64 -4.85
CA SER A 12 -12.64 -8.78 -3.99
C SER A 12 -12.52 -9.74 -2.79
N SER A 13 -11.30 -10.04 -2.30
CA SER A 13 -11.08 -10.80 -1.05
C SER A 13 -11.20 -9.97 0.26
N GLY A 14 -11.75 -8.76 0.22
CA GLY A 14 -11.89 -7.93 1.43
C GLY A 14 -10.63 -7.19 1.92
N LYS A 15 -9.54 -7.16 1.13
CA LYS A 15 -8.29 -6.42 1.46
C LYS A 15 -8.52 -4.99 1.93
N THR A 16 -9.43 -4.27 1.25
CA THR A 16 -9.72 -2.86 1.54
C THR A 16 -10.37 -2.71 2.92
N ILE A 17 -11.27 -3.63 3.30
CA ILE A 17 -11.86 -3.66 4.65
C ILE A 17 -10.77 -3.89 5.69
N VAL A 18 -9.85 -4.85 5.45
CA VAL A 18 -8.72 -5.12 6.35
C VAL A 18 -7.81 -3.89 6.46
N SER A 19 -7.49 -3.25 5.35
CA SER A 19 -6.59 -2.09 5.29
C SER A 19 -7.19 -0.87 6.00
N ILE A 20 -8.48 -0.59 5.78
CA ILE A 20 -9.25 0.45 6.47
C ILE A 20 -9.33 0.16 7.97
N GLY A 21 -9.73 -1.06 8.36
CA GLY A 21 -9.89 -1.44 9.76
C GLY A 21 -8.56 -1.35 10.54
N LEU A 22 -7.47 -1.83 9.94
CA LEU A 22 -6.14 -1.73 10.53
C LEU A 22 -5.69 -0.27 10.65
N SER A 23 -5.91 0.54 9.62
CA SER A 23 -5.57 1.97 9.66
C SER A 23 -6.35 2.72 10.74
N ALA A 24 -7.64 2.42 10.88
CA ALA A 24 -8.48 2.99 11.95
C ALA A 24 -8.01 2.57 13.34
N LEU A 25 -7.61 1.29 13.51
CA LEU A 25 -7.05 0.78 14.77
C LEU A 25 -5.73 1.49 15.12
N LEU A 26 -4.81 1.60 14.17
CA LEU A 26 -3.52 2.27 14.37
C LEU A 26 -3.70 3.74 14.74
N LYS A 27 -4.66 4.42 14.11
CA LYS A 27 -5.05 5.80 14.46
C LYS A 27 -5.61 5.88 15.88
N ALA A 28 -6.53 4.98 16.26
CA ALA A 28 -7.12 4.96 17.61
C ALA A 28 -6.05 4.72 18.69
N GLN A 29 -5.03 3.92 18.37
CA GLN A 29 -3.86 3.70 19.22
C GLN A 29 -2.80 4.81 19.15
N LYS A 30 -3.08 5.91 18.44
CA LYS A 30 -2.17 7.06 18.25
C LYS A 30 -0.78 6.64 17.74
N LYS A 31 -0.70 5.60 16.91
CA LYS A 31 0.56 5.13 16.33
C LYS A 31 1.07 6.11 15.27
N SER A 32 2.39 6.23 15.13
CA SER A 32 3.00 6.95 14.02
C SER A 32 3.14 6.03 12.81
N PHE A 33 2.26 6.18 11.82
CA PHE A 33 2.29 5.37 10.60
C PHE A 33 1.96 6.17 9.34
N SER A 34 2.39 5.72 8.16
CA SER A 34 1.96 6.25 6.86
C SER A 34 1.12 5.22 6.12
N VAL A 35 0.24 5.69 5.23
CA VAL A 35 -0.63 4.83 4.41
C VAL A 35 -0.43 5.12 2.93
N PHE A 36 -0.46 4.06 2.13
CA PHE A 36 -0.27 4.12 0.69
C PHE A 36 -1.21 3.14 -0.02
N LYS A 37 -1.45 3.40 -1.30
CA LYS A 37 -2.21 2.52 -2.19
C LYS A 37 -1.37 2.18 -3.42
N LYS A 38 -1.37 0.91 -3.85
CA LYS A 38 -0.81 0.54 -5.15
C LYS A 38 -1.78 0.87 -6.28
N GLY A 39 -1.25 1.46 -7.36
CA GLY A 39 -1.96 1.84 -8.57
C GLY A 39 -2.22 3.34 -8.66
N PRO A 40 -2.61 3.89 -9.82
CA PRO A 40 -3.32 5.15 -9.82
C PRO A 40 -4.75 4.83 -9.39
N ASP A 41 -5.10 5.18 -8.16
CA ASP A 41 -6.43 4.98 -7.60
C ASP A 41 -6.93 6.30 -7.00
N TYR A 42 -8.25 6.48 -6.95
CA TYR A 42 -8.88 7.68 -6.42
C TYR A 42 -9.80 7.36 -5.24
N ILE A 43 -10.45 6.19 -5.25
CA ILE A 43 -11.48 5.87 -4.25
C ILE A 43 -10.83 5.25 -3.01
N ASP A 44 -9.99 4.24 -3.19
CA ASP A 44 -9.36 3.54 -2.07
C ASP A 44 -8.46 4.48 -1.23
N PRO A 45 -7.64 5.39 -1.82
CA PRO A 45 -6.87 6.36 -1.05
C PRO A 45 -7.74 7.28 -0.19
N ILE A 46 -8.94 7.67 -0.65
CA ILE A 46 -9.85 8.52 0.13
C ILE A 46 -10.33 7.77 1.38
N TRP A 47 -10.74 6.50 1.23
CA TRP A 47 -11.17 5.70 2.37
C TRP A 47 -10.05 5.44 3.37
N LEU A 48 -8.86 5.09 2.88
CA LEU A 48 -7.67 4.91 3.71
C LEU A 48 -7.27 6.21 4.41
N SER A 49 -7.39 7.35 3.74
CA SER A 49 -7.08 8.65 4.35
C SER A 49 -8.05 8.97 5.49
N LYS A 50 -9.35 8.74 5.26
CA LYS A 50 -10.38 8.93 6.28
C LYS A 50 -10.16 8.03 7.49
N ALA A 51 -9.84 6.76 7.26
CA ALA A 51 -9.59 5.75 8.29
C ALA A 51 -8.32 6.06 9.11
N SER A 52 -7.23 6.39 8.44
CA SER A 52 -5.93 6.69 9.07
C SER A 52 -5.86 8.08 9.71
N GLY A 53 -6.69 9.02 9.24
CA GLY A 53 -6.56 10.45 9.59
C GLY A 53 -5.29 11.09 9.02
N LYS A 54 -4.71 10.50 7.97
CA LYS A 54 -3.51 10.97 7.27
C LYS A 54 -3.75 10.91 5.77
N ASP A 55 -2.99 11.65 5.00
CA ASP A 55 -3.07 11.54 3.54
C ASP A 55 -2.54 10.18 3.07
N CYS A 56 -3.28 9.54 2.17
CA CYS A 56 -2.87 8.32 1.48
C CYS A 56 -2.33 8.64 0.09
N PHE A 57 -1.11 8.16 -0.19
CA PHE A 57 -0.45 8.41 -1.47
C PHE A 57 -0.44 7.17 -2.36
N ASN A 58 -0.58 7.37 -3.65
CA ASN A 58 -0.45 6.30 -4.63
C ASN A 58 1.02 5.95 -4.88
N LEU A 59 1.28 4.66 -5.10
CA LEU A 59 2.55 4.08 -5.53
C LEU A 59 2.28 3.23 -6.76
N ASP A 60 2.78 3.64 -7.92
CA ASP A 60 2.31 3.07 -9.18
C ASP A 60 3.37 3.01 -10.27
N PHE A 61 3.48 1.87 -10.93
CA PHE A 61 4.49 1.64 -11.96
C PHE A 61 4.17 2.27 -13.32
N PHE A 62 2.92 2.68 -13.56
CA PHE A 62 2.50 3.26 -14.85
C PHE A 62 2.65 4.79 -14.85
N THR A 63 2.44 5.40 -13.70
CA THR A 63 2.47 6.86 -13.51
C THR A 63 3.72 7.36 -12.81
N MET A 64 4.57 6.47 -12.28
CA MET A 64 5.84 6.80 -11.65
C MET A 64 6.96 5.87 -12.11
N GLN A 65 8.16 6.42 -12.21
CA GLN A 65 9.38 5.65 -12.31
C GLN A 65 9.70 4.97 -10.95
N LYS A 66 10.46 3.86 -10.98
CA LYS A 66 10.87 3.15 -9.75
C LYS A 66 11.54 4.08 -8.71
N LYS A 67 12.37 5.02 -9.17
CA LYS A 67 13.02 6.01 -8.29
C LYS A 67 12.01 6.97 -7.65
N GLU A 68 10.96 7.33 -8.36
CA GLU A 68 9.89 8.20 -7.85
C GLU A 68 9.01 7.47 -6.84
N ILE A 69 8.72 6.18 -7.06
CA ILE A 69 8.03 5.31 -6.09
C ILE A 69 8.83 5.27 -4.78
N ILE A 70 10.13 4.95 -4.85
CA ILE A 70 11.03 4.90 -3.69
C ILE A 70 11.08 6.26 -2.97
N SER A 71 11.26 7.35 -3.73
CA SER A 71 11.33 8.70 -3.18
C SER A 71 10.04 9.10 -2.48
N THR A 72 8.89 8.84 -3.09
CA THR A 72 7.55 9.11 -2.55
C THR A 72 7.32 8.33 -1.26
N PHE A 73 7.59 7.02 -1.29
CA PHE A 73 7.47 6.16 -0.11
C PHE A 73 8.34 6.68 1.04
N ASN A 74 9.63 6.95 0.79
CA ASN A 74 10.56 7.44 1.81
C ASN A 74 10.16 8.83 2.34
N LYS A 75 9.75 9.74 1.47
CA LYS A 75 9.34 11.10 1.84
C LYS A 75 8.18 11.08 2.82
N TYR A 76 7.10 10.37 2.49
CA TYR A 76 5.88 10.36 3.29
C TYR A 76 5.93 9.39 4.48
N SER A 77 7.01 8.63 4.62
CA SER A 77 7.21 7.70 5.72
C SER A 77 8.37 8.07 6.66
N LYS A 78 9.17 9.09 6.32
CA LYS A 78 10.37 9.54 7.06
C LYS A 78 10.21 9.65 8.58
N ASN A 79 9.06 10.15 9.05
CA ASN A 79 8.78 10.38 10.47
C ASN A 79 7.76 9.39 11.05
N CYS A 80 7.56 8.25 10.39
CA CYS A 80 6.65 7.20 10.81
C CYS A 80 7.41 5.97 11.30
N ASP A 81 6.85 5.27 12.30
CA ASP A 81 7.40 4.00 12.78
C ASP A 81 6.97 2.83 11.89
N LEU A 82 5.85 3.00 11.19
CA LEU A 82 5.20 1.99 10.35
C LEU A 82 4.74 2.58 9.00
N ALA A 83 4.82 1.80 7.92
CA ALA A 83 4.15 2.10 6.65
C ALA A 83 3.21 0.96 6.25
N VAL A 84 1.98 1.31 5.87
CA VAL A 84 0.94 0.37 5.43
C VAL A 84 0.63 0.63 3.96
N VAL A 85 0.83 -0.36 3.11
CA VAL A 85 0.48 -0.27 1.68
C VAL A 85 -0.71 -1.19 1.42
N GLU A 86 -1.79 -0.68 0.83
CA GLU A 86 -2.84 -1.54 0.28
C GLU A 86 -2.50 -1.92 -1.16
N GLY A 87 -2.51 -3.21 -1.46
CA GLY A 87 -2.33 -3.75 -2.80
C GLY A 87 -3.63 -3.79 -3.61
N ASN A 88 -3.53 -3.57 -4.92
CA ASN A 88 -4.66 -3.73 -5.84
C ASN A 88 -4.78 -5.18 -6.34
N LYS A 89 -5.99 -5.63 -6.72
CA LYS A 89 -6.23 -6.99 -7.27
C LYS A 89 -5.54 -8.11 -6.45
N GLY A 90 -4.74 -9.00 -7.05
CA GLY A 90 -3.98 -10.06 -6.37
C GLY A 90 -2.47 -9.84 -6.32
N LEU A 91 -1.75 -10.62 -5.51
CA LEU A 91 -0.31 -10.48 -5.23
C LEU A 91 0.55 -10.43 -6.51
N PHE A 92 0.26 -11.31 -7.47
CA PHE A 92 0.99 -11.41 -8.72
C PHE A 92 0.28 -10.73 -9.90
N ASP A 93 -0.84 -10.03 -9.66
CA ASP A 93 -1.57 -9.37 -10.72
C ASP A 93 -0.84 -8.09 -11.17
N GLY A 94 -0.62 -7.98 -12.47
CA GLY A 94 0.01 -6.87 -13.18
C GLY A 94 -0.42 -6.86 -14.65
N LEU A 95 -0.09 -5.81 -15.39
CA LEU A 95 -0.23 -5.78 -16.86
C LEU A 95 1.06 -6.24 -17.55
N SER A 96 2.21 -6.13 -16.88
CA SER A 96 3.47 -6.62 -17.44
C SER A 96 3.48 -8.16 -17.43
N LEU A 97 3.84 -8.76 -18.56
CA LEU A 97 3.89 -10.22 -18.72
C LEU A 97 4.93 -10.88 -17.80
N ASP A 98 5.98 -10.14 -17.44
CA ASP A 98 7.04 -10.58 -16.52
C ASP A 98 6.72 -10.30 -15.04
N GLY A 99 5.53 -9.75 -14.74
CA GLY A 99 5.10 -9.42 -13.38
C GLY A 99 5.83 -8.23 -12.74
N SER A 100 6.62 -7.48 -13.51
CA SER A 100 7.44 -6.36 -13.03
C SER A 100 6.65 -5.18 -12.46
N ASP A 101 5.34 -5.14 -12.64
CA ASP A 101 4.42 -4.13 -12.11
C ASP A 101 3.42 -4.69 -11.06
N SER A 102 3.61 -5.94 -10.64
CA SER A 102 2.73 -6.62 -9.67
C SER A 102 2.87 -6.11 -8.23
N ASN A 103 1.98 -6.53 -7.32
CA ASN A 103 2.14 -6.22 -5.89
C ASN A 103 3.41 -6.86 -5.32
N ALA A 104 3.78 -8.06 -5.81
CA ALA A 104 5.03 -8.71 -5.45
C ALA A 104 6.24 -7.86 -5.86
N SER A 105 6.25 -7.30 -7.07
CA SER A 105 7.31 -6.38 -7.53
C SER A 105 7.37 -5.11 -6.67
N LEU A 106 6.22 -4.54 -6.29
CA LEU A 106 6.22 -3.38 -5.37
C LEU A 106 6.75 -3.75 -3.99
N ALA A 107 6.41 -4.94 -3.47
CA ALA A 107 6.91 -5.43 -2.20
C ALA A 107 8.43 -5.62 -2.24
N GLU A 108 8.97 -6.17 -3.31
CA GLU A 108 10.42 -6.31 -3.51
C GLU A 108 11.11 -4.95 -3.61
N LEU A 109 10.59 -4.05 -4.46
CA LEU A 109 11.15 -2.71 -4.69
C LEU A 109 11.28 -1.89 -3.39
N LEU A 110 10.30 -2.00 -2.50
CA LEU A 110 10.22 -1.23 -1.26
C LEU A 110 10.57 -2.06 -0.01
N ASN A 111 11.01 -3.31 -0.18
CA ASN A 111 11.31 -4.26 0.89
C ASN A 111 10.16 -4.40 1.92
N LEU A 112 8.93 -4.58 1.41
CA LEU A 112 7.71 -4.70 2.21
C LEU A 112 7.44 -6.16 2.58
N ARG A 113 7.04 -6.39 3.83
CA ARG A 113 6.47 -7.69 4.22
C ARG A 113 5.09 -7.86 3.59
N VAL A 114 4.75 -9.07 3.16
CA VAL A 114 3.43 -9.36 2.58
C VAL A 114 2.48 -9.89 3.64
N ILE A 115 1.32 -9.25 3.78
CA ILE A 115 0.16 -9.76 4.49
C ILE A 115 -0.85 -10.22 3.44
N LEU A 116 -1.07 -11.53 3.37
CA LEU A 116 -2.00 -12.14 2.41
C LEU A 116 -3.38 -12.35 3.04
N VAL A 117 -4.40 -11.74 2.46
CA VAL A 117 -5.82 -11.94 2.83
C VAL A 117 -6.41 -13.03 1.93
N ILE A 118 -7.04 -14.03 2.55
CA ILE A 118 -7.58 -15.24 1.90
C ILE A 118 -9.10 -15.17 1.88
#